data_AF-A0A7K2QES1-F1
#
_entry.id   AF-A0A7K2QES1-F1
#
_cell.length_a   1.000
_cell.length_b   1.000
_cell.length_c   1.000
_cell.angle_alpha   90.00
_cell.angle_beta   90.00
_cell.angle_gamma   90.00
#
_symmetry.space_group_name_H-M   'P 1'
#
loop_
_entity.id
_entity.type
_entity.pdbx_description
1 polymer ?
#
loop_
_entity_poly.entity_id
_entity_poly.type
_entity_poly.pdbx_seq_one_letter_code
_entity_poly.pdbx_strand_id
1 'polypeptide(L)' 'EPGAVLHDPEAVVTRAVAMATRGVVTAADGSPVALRARSLCLHGDTPGAAGLALRVREALAAAGIRTEAFA' A
#
# COMPACT_ATOMS: atom_id res chain seq x y z
N GLU A 1 0.53 -18.99 6.47
CA GLU A 1 0.99 -19.00 5.06
C GLU A 1 2.31 -18.26 4.85
N PRO A 2 3.37 -18.97 4.39
CA PRO A 2 4.59 -18.34 3.90
C PRO A 2 4.30 -17.32 2.79
N GLY A 3 5.00 -16.18 2.80
CA GLY A 3 4.85 -15.14 1.77
C GLY A 3 3.56 -14.30 1.87
N ALA A 4 2.70 -14.53 2.87
CA ALA A 4 1.48 -13.74 3.06
C ALA A 4 1.74 -12.29 3.50
N VAL A 5 2.88 -12.04 4.14
CA VAL A 5 3.30 -10.71 4.62
C VAL A 5 4.47 -10.24 3.78
N LEU A 6 4.34 -9.04 3.21
CA LEU A 6 5.45 -8.38 2.52
C LEU A 6 6.36 -7.72 3.55
N HIS A 7 7.63 -8.15 3.59
CA HIS A 7 8.65 -7.56 4.46
C HIS A 7 9.50 -6.51 3.76
N ASP A 8 9.55 -6.51 2.43
CA ASP A 8 10.24 -5.50 1.65
C ASP A 8 9.42 -4.20 1.62
N PRO A 9 9.93 -3.08 2.17
CA PRO A 9 9.25 -1.81 2.14
C PRO A 9 8.95 -1.29 0.73
N GLU A 10 9.81 -1.55 -0.26
CA GLU A 10 9.59 -1.09 -1.65
C GLU A 10 8.42 -1.83 -2.30
N ALA A 11 8.32 -3.15 -2.06
CA ALA A 11 7.16 -3.93 -2.48
C ALA A 11 5.85 -3.41 -1.85
N VAL A 12 5.87 -3.02 -0.57
CA VAL A 12 4.70 -2.43 0.10
C VAL A 12 4.30 -1.10 -0.52
N VAL A 13 5.26 -0.18 -0.75
CA VAL A 13 5.01 1.13 -1.35
C VAL A 13 4.47 0.99 -2.77
N THR A 14 5.10 0.15 -3.60
CA THR A 14 4.67 -0.13 -4.97
C THR A 14 3.23 -0.66 -4.99
N ARG A 15 2.91 -1.59 -4.09
CA ARG A 15 1.55 -2.15 -3.96
C ARG A 15 0.54 -1.09 -3.52
N ALA A 16 0.86 -0.27 -2.54
CA ALA A 16 -0.03 0.80 -2.07
C ALA A 16 -0.37 1.79 -3.21
N VAL A 17 0.63 2.21 -3.99
CA VAL A 17 0.42 3.10 -5.14
C VAL A 17 -0.43 2.43 -6.23
N ALA A 18 -0.16 1.16 -6.55
CA ALA A 18 -0.96 0.43 -7.54
C ALA A 18 -2.44 0.29 -7.11
N MET A 19 -2.69 0.01 -5.83
CA MET A 19 -4.05 -0.06 -5.29
C MET A 19 -4.76 1.29 -5.41
N ALA A 20 -4.09 2.41 -5.07
CA ALA A 20 -4.68 3.73 -5.06
C ALA A 20 -4.89 4.34 -6.45
N THR A 21 -3.98 4.06 -7.39
CA THR A 21 -3.99 4.68 -8.74
C THR A 21 -4.68 3.82 -9.78
N ARG A 22 -4.49 2.50 -9.71
CA ARG A 22 -4.95 1.55 -10.73
C ARG A 22 -6.07 0.63 -10.25
N GLY A 23 -6.34 0.58 -8.95
CA GLY A 23 -7.37 -0.31 -8.38
C GLY A 23 -7.03 -1.79 -8.56
N VAL A 24 -5.75 -2.15 -8.50
CA VAL A 24 -5.29 -3.54 -8.67
C VAL A 24 -4.25 -3.94 -7.63
N VAL A 25 -4.24 -5.23 -7.28
CA VAL A 25 -3.19 -5.89 -6.48
C VAL A 25 -2.79 -7.21 -7.14
N THR A 26 -1.54 -7.65 -6.97
CA THR A 26 -1.09 -8.96 -7.46
C THR A 26 -1.43 -10.06 -6.43
N ALA A 27 -2.16 -11.10 -6.84
CA ALA A 27 -2.41 -12.27 -6.02
C ALA A 27 -1.13 -13.10 -5.80
N ALA A 28 -1.21 -14.08 -4.89
CA ALA A 28 -0.09 -14.97 -4.57
C ALA A 28 0.39 -15.80 -5.78
N ASP A 29 -0.48 -16.05 -6.75
CA ASP A 29 -0.18 -16.75 -8.01
C ASP A 29 0.31 -15.81 -9.13
N GLY A 30 0.48 -14.52 -8.85
CA GLY A 30 0.92 -13.52 -9.83
C GLY A 30 -0.22 -12.88 -10.64
N SER A 31 -1.46 -13.36 -10.53
CA SER A 31 -2.60 -12.79 -11.26
C SER A 31 -3.00 -11.42 -10.71
N PRO A 32 -3.54 -10.49 -11.55
CA PRO A 32 -4.06 -9.23 -11.08
C PRO A 32 -5.46 -9.40 -10.49
N VAL A 33 -5.71 -8.80 -9.33
CA VAL A 33 -7.00 -8.74 -8.65
C VAL A 33 -7.47 -7.29 -8.62
N ALA A 34 -8.64 -7.03 -9.21
CA ALA A 34 -9.27 -5.71 -9.18
C ALA A 34 -9.91 -5.44 -7.81
N LEU A 35 -9.80 -4.20 -7.33
CA LEU A 35 -10.37 -3.78 -6.05
C LEU A 35 -10.73 -2.30 -6.06
N ARG A 36 -11.68 -1.93 -5.20
CA ARG A 36 -12.06 -0.53 -4.95
C ARG A 36 -11.69 -0.15 -3.52
N ALA A 37 -10.44 0.23 -3.30
CA ALA A 37 -9.96 0.69 -2.01
C ALA A 37 -10.37 2.16 -1.78
N ARG A 38 -11.00 2.43 -0.65
CA ARG A 38 -11.23 3.80 -0.16
C ARG A 38 -10.20 4.20 0.90
N SER A 39 -9.69 3.25 1.67
CA SER A 39 -8.58 3.40 2.63
C SER A 39 -7.48 2.39 2.37
N LEU A 40 -6.29 2.72 2.88
CA LEU A 40 -5.22 1.77 3.15
C LEU A 40 -5.05 1.68 4.67
N CYS A 41 -5.03 0.46 5.22
CA CYS A 41 -4.70 0.23 6.61
C CYS A 41 -3.17 0.17 6.75
N LEU A 42 -2.63 0.87 7.74
CA LEU A 42 -1.20 0.85 8.09
C LEU A 42 -1.06 0.39 9.53
N HIS A 43 -0.11 -0.50 9.79
CA HIS A 43 0.23 -0.97 11.12
C HIS A 43 1.34 -0.09 11.72
N GLY A 44 1.21 0.24 13.00
CA GLY A 44 2.11 1.13 13.76
C GLY A 44 2.89 0.43 14.86
N ASP A 45 2.73 -0.89 14.98
CA ASP A 45 3.14 -1.74 16.10
C ASP A 45 4.51 -2.43 15.90
N THR A 46 5.13 -2.26 14.73
CA THR A 46 6.44 -2.83 14.42
C THR A 46 7.54 -1.77 14.32
N PRO A 47 8.80 -2.11 14.67
CA PRO A 47 9.94 -1.23 14.40
C PRO A 47 9.99 -0.82 12.92
N GLY A 48 10.11 0.48 12.66
CA GLY A 48 10.13 1.04 11.30
C GLY A 48 8.75 1.30 10.68
N ALA A 49 7.65 0.95 11.35
CA ALA A 49 6.29 1.18 10.88
C ALA A 49 6.00 2.64 10.50
N ALA A 50 6.40 3.58 11.35
CA ALA A 50 6.22 5.01 11.08
C ALA A 50 6.99 5.48 9.83
N GLY A 51 8.21 4.95 9.62
CA GLY A 51 9.01 5.24 8.43
C GLY A 51 8.39 4.67 7.16
N LEU A 52 7.84 3.46 7.22
CA LEU A 52 7.07 2.86 6.12
C LEU A 52 5.82 3.67 5.80
N ALA A 53 5.07 4.10 6.83
CA ALA A 53 3.89 4.93 6.67
C ALA A 53 4.21 6.28 5.98
N LEU A 54 5.32 6.92 6.37
CA LEU A 54 5.79 8.14 5.72
C LEU A 54 6.10 7.91 4.24
N ARG A 55 6.85 6.85 3.91
CA ARG A 55 7.19 6.50 2.52
C ARG A 55 5.95 6.22 1.67
N VAL A 56 4.97 5.51 2.22
CA VAL A 56 3.68 5.29 1.54
C VAL A 56 2.99 6.62 1.27
N ARG A 57 2.91 7.52 2.26
CA ARG A 57 2.30 8.84 2.10
C ARG A 57 3.00 9.68 1.03
N GLU A 58 4.33 9.71 1.02
CA GLU A 58 5.12 10.46 0.04
C GLU A 58 4.94 9.90 -1.38
N ALA A 59 4.96 8.57 -1.53
CA ALA A 59 4.75 7.94 -2.83
C ALA A 59 3.33 8.18 -3.38
N LEU A 60 2.31 8.14 -2.52
CA LEU A 60 0.95 8.49 -2.91
C LEU A 60 0.86 9.96 -3.35
N ALA A 61 1.48 10.88 -2.60
CA ALA A 61 1.51 12.29 -2.97
C ALA A 61 2.25 12.53 -4.30
N ALA A 62 3.39 11.87 -4.52
CA ALA A 62 4.12 11.92 -5.79
C ALA A 62 3.32 11.36 -6.97
N ALA A 63 2.42 10.40 -6.72
CA ALA A 63 1.48 9.86 -7.69
C ALA A 63 0.20 10.72 -7.88
N GLY A 64 0.14 11.91 -7.26
CA GLY A 64 -1.02 12.82 -7.34
C GLY A 64 -2.21 12.43 -6.48
N ILE A 65 -2.05 11.47 -5.56
CA ILE A 65 -3.09 11.03 -4.63
C ILE A 65 -2.99 11.83 -3.33
N ARG A 66 -4.06 12.55 -2.98
CA ARG A 66 -4.18 13.24 -1.70
C ARG A 66 -4.70 12.28 -0.63
N THR A 67 -3.99 12.20 0.50
CA THR A 67 -4.47 11.47 1.68
C THR A 67 -5.21 12.43 2.60
N GLU A 68 -6.48 12.14 2.88
CA GLU A 68 -7.36 12.93 3.75
C GLU A 68 -8.30 12.01 4.54
N ALA A 69 -8.92 12.54 5.59
CA ALA A 69 -9.95 11.82 6.32
C ALA A 69 -11.21 11.64 5.45
N PHE A 70 -11.99 10.60 5.75
CA PHE A 70 -13.28 10.41 5.11
C PHE A 70 -14.27 11.51 5.50
N ALA A 71 -15.10 11.94 4.55
CA ALA A 71 -16.30 12.70 4.80
C ALA A 71 -17.42 11.81 5.36
#